data_AF-A0A7C5J729-F1
#
_entry.id   AF-A0A7C5J729-F1
#
_cell.length_a   1.000
_cell.length_b   1.000
_cell.length_c   1.000
_cell.angle_alpha   90.00
_cell.angle_beta   90.00
_cell.angle_gamma   90.00
#
_symmetry.space_group_name_H-M   'P 1'
#
loop_
_entity.id
_entity.type
_entity.pdbx_description
1 polymer ?
#
loop_
_entity_poly.entity_id
_entity_poly.type
_entity_poly.pdbx_seq_one_letter_code
_entity_poly.pdbx_strand_id
1 'polypeptide(L)' 'MTSLKDALSDDTKRNAVIDACVQLVDDEVQKKKGLGGMVIKGGYKAIKGISPGFIRKVVDKLLP' A
#
# COMPACT_ATOMS: atom_id res chain seq x y z
N MET A 1 -4.33 -12.76 -23.84
CA MET A 1 -3.89 -12.22 -22.53
C MET A 1 -5.14 -11.92 -21.75
N THR A 2 -5.28 -12.43 -20.52
CA THR A 2 -6.36 -12.04 -19.60
C THR A 2 -6.14 -10.59 -19.16
N SER A 3 -7.23 -9.81 -19.02
CA SER A 3 -7.10 -8.44 -18.51
C SER A 3 -6.71 -8.46 -17.03
N LEU A 4 -6.14 -7.36 -16.53
CA LEU A 4 -5.83 -7.24 -15.10
C LEU A 4 -7.09 -7.37 -14.24
N LYS A 5 -8.21 -6.84 -14.72
CA LYS A 5 -9.51 -6.95 -14.03
C LYS A 5 -9.97 -8.41 -13.92
N ASP A 6 -9.82 -9.20 -14.98
CA ASP A 6 -10.14 -10.64 -14.96
C ASP A 6 -9.18 -11.41 -14.04
N ALA A 7 -7.89 -11.05 -14.04
CA ALA A 7 -6.88 -11.69 -13.20
C ALA A 7 -7.08 -11.41 -11.70
N LEU A 8 -7.63 -10.24 -11.35
CA LEU A 8 -7.93 -9.82 -9.98
C LEU A 8 -9.37 -10.17 -9.54
N SER A 9 -10.13 -10.89 -10.36
CA SER A 9 -11.47 -11.41 -9.99
C SER A 9 -11.39 -12.54 -8.95
N ASP A 10 -10.21 -13.12 -8.75
CA ASP A 10 -9.91 -14.08 -7.68
C ASP A 10 -9.50 -13.32 -6.41
N ASP A 11 -10.27 -13.48 -5.33
CA ASP A 11 -10.03 -12.79 -4.06
C ASP A 11 -8.66 -13.12 -3.44
N THR A 12 -8.13 -14.32 -3.66
CA THR A 12 -6.81 -14.70 -3.13
C THR A 12 -5.72 -13.93 -3.85
N LYS A 13 -5.79 -13.89 -5.19
CA LYS A 13 -4.85 -13.10 -6.02
C LYS A 13 -4.98 -11.61 -5.75
N ARG A 14 -6.20 -11.12 -5.63
CA ARG A 14 -6.46 -9.71 -5.31
C ARG A 14 -5.84 -9.34 -3.97
N ASN A 15 -6.09 -10.12 -2.91
CA ASN A 15 -5.50 -9.86 -1.59
C ASN A 15 -3.96 -9.93 -1.62
N ALA A 16 -3.38 -10.90 -2.32
CA ALA A 16 -1.93 -11.00 -2.46
C ALA A 16 -1.32 -9.75 -3.16
N VAL A 17 -1.99 -9.24 -4.21
CA VAL A 17 -1.56 -8.02 -4.91
C VAL A 17 -1.70 -6.79 -4.02
N ILE A 18 -2.80 -6.67 -3.27
CA ILE A 18 -2.97 -5.60 -2.30
C ILE A 18 -1.83 -5.61 -1.28
N ASP A 19 -1.51 -6.77 -0.72
CA ASP A 19 -0.45 -6.90 0.28
C ASP A 19 0.93 -6.59 -0.28
N ALA A 20 1.22 -7.03 -1.50
CA ALA A 20 2.46 -6.66 -2.20
C ALA A 20 2.56 -5.15 -2.43
N CYS A 21 1.47 -4.49 -2.82
CA CYS A 21 1.43 -3.03 -2.99
C CYS A 21 1.58 -2.27 -1.67
N VAL A 22 0.96 -2.75 -0.59
CA VAL A 22 1.13 -2.16 0.75
C VAL A 22 2.60 -2.26 1.19
N GLN A 23 3.23 -3.42 0.99
CA GLN A 23 4.65 -3.61 1.30
C GLN A 23 5.54 -2.69 0.45
N LEU A 24 5.23 -2.53 -0.84
CA LEU A 24 5.97 -1.62 -1.71
C LEU A 24 5.92 -0.17 -1.21
N VAL A 25 4.76 0.30 -0.77
CA VAL A 25 4.63 1.65 -0.17
C VAL A 25 5.44 1.76 1.12
N ASP A 26 5.41 0.73 1.96
CA ASP A 26 6.20 0.67 3.19
C ASP A 26 7.70 0.80 2.90
N ASP A 27 8.20 0.03 1.94
CA ASP A 27 9.61 0.03 1.54
C ASP A 27 10.04 1.39 0.99
N GLU A 28 9.22 2.03 0.14
CA GLU A 28 9.53 3.35 -0.42
C GLU A 28 9.53 4.46 0.65
N VAL A 29 8.66 4.37 1.65
CA VAL A 29 8.68 5.28 2.81
C VAL A 29 9.93 5.03 3.66
N GLN A 30 10.30 3.77 3.91
CA GLN A 30 11.51 3.43 4.67
C GLN A 30 12.80 3.90 3.98
N LYS A 31 12.85 3.87 2.65
CA LYS A 31 14.00 4.32 1.87
C LYS A 31 14.20 5.84 1.89
N LYS A 32 13.23 6.65 2.32
CA LYS A 32 13.40 8.12 2.41
C LYS A 32 14.50 8.50 3.41
N LYS A 33 15.45 9.34 2.98
CA LYS A 33 16.60 9.83 3.75
C LYS A 33 16.48 11.33 4.08
N GLY A 34 17.29 11.80 5.02
CA GLY A 34 17.36 13.21 5.43
C GLY A 34 16.18 13.69 6.29
N LEU A 35 16.19 14.96 6.72
CA LEU A 35 15.15 15.55 7.57
C LEU A 35 13.76 15.47 6.94
N GLY A 36 13.64 15.74 5.63
CA GLY A 36 12.37 15.57 4.90
C GLY A 36 11.85 14.13 4.90
N GLY A 37 12.76 13.15 4.83
CA GLY A 37 12.39 11.74 4.97
C GLY A 37 11.86 11.38 6.35
N MET A 38 12.32 12.06 7.40
CA MET A 38 11.85 11.86 8.78
C MET A 38 10.40 12.35 8.95
N VAL A 39 10.03 13.48 8.33
CA VAL A 39 8.64 13.98 8.31
C VAL A 39 7.72 13.00 7.59
N ILE A 40 8.12 12.50 6.42
CA ILE A 40 7.33 11.53 5.65
C ILE A 40 7.10 10.25 6.46
N LYS A 41 8.17 9.68 7.04
CA LYS A 41 8.07 8.49 7.89
C LYS A 41 7.18 8.73 9.11
N GLY A 42 7.30 9.91 9.73
CA GLY A 42 6.50 10.30 10.88
C GLY A 42 5.00 10.37 10.55
N GLY A 43 4.62 11.10 9.51
CA GLY A 43 3.23 11.21 9.07
C GLY A 43 2.64 9.86 8.64
N TYR A 44 3.43 9.06 7.91
CA TYR A 44 3.03 7.72 7.50
C TYR A 44 2.82 6.76 8.69
N LYS A 45 3.68 6.84 9.71
CA LYS A 45 3.50 6.08 10.96
C LYS A 45 2.26 6.56 11.74
N ALA A 46 2.02 7.88 11.76
CA ALA A 46 0.88 8.45 12.45
C ALA A 46 -0.46 7.98 11.84
N ILE A 47 -0.62 8.01 10.51
CA ILE A 47 -1.86 7.54 9.86
C ILE A 47 -2.09 6.05 10.09
N LYS A 48 -1.02 5.23 10.07
CA LYS A 48 -1.10 3.80 10.39
C LYS A 48 -1.54 3.54 11.83
N GLY A 49 -1.12 4.38 12.77
CA GLY A 49 -1.51 4.29 14.18
C GLY A 49 -2.96 4.73 14.44
N ILE A 50 -3.40 5.81 13.80
CA ILE A 50 -4.76 6.37 13.99
C ILE A 50 -5.80 5.57 13.21
N SER A 51 -5.45 5.07 12.03
CA SER A 51 -6.36 4.33 11.15
C SER A 51 -5.70 3.03 10.65
N PRO A 52 -5.76 1.95 11.45
CA PRO A 52 -5.29 0.64 11.04
C PRO A 52 -5.98 0.19 9.73
N GLY A 53 -5.18 -0.30 8.78
CA GLY A 53 -5.69 -0.75 7.47
C GLY A 53 -6.01 0.37 6.48
N PHE A 54 -5.76 1.65 6.81
CA PHE A 54 -6.00 2.77 5.88
C PHE A 54 -5.28 2.57 4.52
N ILE A 55 -3.99 2.24 4.56
CA ILE A 55 -3.19 2.04 3.34
C ILE A 55 -3.74 0.86 2.51
N ARG A 56 -4.10 -0.25 3.16
CA ARG A 56 -4.74 -1.41 2.49
C ARG A 56 -6.01 -1.00 1.75
N LYS A 57 -6.87 -0.21 2.39
CA LYS A 57 -8.12 0.30 1.79
C LYS A 57 -7.87 1.24 0.61
N VAL A 58 -6.83 2.08 0.69
CA VAL A 58 -6.47 2.97 -0.43
C VAL A 58 -5.97 2.15 -1.62
N VAL A 59 -5.09 1.18 -1.38
CA VAL A 59 -4.60 0.26 -2.43
C VAL A 59 -5.76 -0.49 -3.07
N ASP A 60 -6.66 -1.06 -2.26
CA ASP A 60 -7.84 -1.77 -2.76
C ASP A 60 -8.72 -0.89 -3.67
N LYS A 61 -8.90 0.40 -3.33
CA LYS A 61 -9.63 1.37 -4.15
C LYS A 61 -8.91 1.79 -5.44
N LEU A 62 -7.60 1.65 -5.51
CA LEU A 62 -6.81 1.97 -6.69
C LEU A 62 -6.74 0.82 -7.70
N LEU A 63 -7.02 -0.41 -7.25
CA LEU A 63 -7.07 -1.58 -8.12
C LEU A 63 -8.37 -1.61 -8.96
N PRO A 64 -8.32 -2.13 -10.20
CA PRO A 64 -9.48 -2.25 -11.09
C PRO A 64 -10.50 -3.32 -10.67
#